data_AF-K0S1I7-F1
#
_entry.id   AF-K0S1I7-F1
#
_cell.length_a   1.000
_cell.length_b   1.000
_cell.length_c   1.000
_cell.angle_alpha   90.00
_cell.angle_beta   90.00
_cell.angle_gamma   90.00
#
_symmetry.space_group_name_H-M   'P 1'
#
loop_
_entity.id
_entity.type
_entity.pdbx_description
1 polymer ?
#
loop_
_entity_poly.entity_id
_entity_poly.type
_entity_poly.pdbx_seq_one_letter_code
_entity_poly.pdbx_strand_id
1 'polypeptide(L)'
;MVFIALPESVEEEVEEWFSAQMDEMTRKGSTNFMKTLPQVSKEIHAKIKDEEYNNKSNVYLKLTVPKRPALRHQMFMWYAPVVIMNVVKASQRGQKKNAPPAGAYSVCFENKNSSTDVRILFDVVMMSDEGQDEELQNKIIKKEHLTPLETNFQDGIKSANTILNEMKYMERREARMRHTAESTNAKIRLFSYISVIVLLGVTWLQRTYLKSYFKKKKLM
;
A
#
# COMPACT_ATOMS: atom_id res chain seq x y z
N MET A 1 -10.55 14.46 -15.14
CA MET A 1 -11.22 13.14 -15.15
C MET A 1 -11.40 12.73 -16.60
N VAL A 2 -11.00 11.51 -16.95
CA VAL A 2 -11.14 10.93 -18.30
C VAL A 2 -11.98 9.67 -18.16
N PHE A 3 -12.94 9.48 -19.05
CA PHE A 3 -13.88 8.37 -19.05
C PHE A 3 -14.04 7.82 -20.46
N ILE A 4 -14.20 6.52 -20.62
CA ILE A 4 -14.55 5.91 -21.91
C ILE A 4 -15.50 4.73 -21.66
N ALA A 5 -16.46 4.56 -22.59
CA ALA A 5 -17.35 3.41 -22.61
C ALA A 5 -16.90 2.45 -23.70
N LEU A 6 -16.77 1.17 -23.34
CA LEU A 6 -16.43 0.05 -24.23
C LEU A 6 -17.50 -1.04 -24.08
N PRO A 7 -17.88 -1.74 -25.16
CA PRO A 7 -18.78 -2.88 -25.04
C PRO A 7 -18.12 -3.99 -24.23
N GLU A 8 -18.91 -4.85 -23.57
CA GLU A 8 -18.34 -5.97 -22.81
C GLU A 8 -17.53 -6.94 -23.68
N SER A 9 -17.94 -7.13 -24.94
CA SER A 9 -17.30 -8.02 -25.91
C SER A 9 -16.05 -7.43 -26.58
N VAL A 10 -15.44 -6.39 -26.01
CA VAL A 10 -14.25 -5.76 -26.57
C VAL A 10 -13.03 -6.69 -26.47
N GLU A 11 -12.16 -6.68 -27.48
CA GLU A 11 -10.87 -7.38 -27.44
C GLU A 11 -9.96 -6.78 -26.35
N GLU A 12 -9.22 -7.64 -25.64
CA GLU A 12 -8.30 -7.24 -24.56
C GLU A 12 -7.24 -6.25 -25.05
N GLU A 13 -6.69 -6.43 -26.25
CA GLU A 13 -5.70 -5.51 -26.82
C GLU A 13 -6.26 -4.08 -27.04
N VAL A 14 -7.54 -3.98 -27.43
CA VAL A 14 -8.20 -2.68 -27.64
C VAL A 14 -8.40 -2.00 -26.29
N GLU A 15 -8.83 -2.76 -25.28
CA GLU A 15 -8.98 -2.28 -23.90
C GLU A 15 -7.64 -1.80 -23.31
N GLU A 16 -6.58 -2.60 -23.44
CA GLU A 16 -5.24 -2.25 -22.99
C GLU A 16 -4.73 -0.98 -23.66
N TRP A 17 -4.96 -0.83 -24.96
CA TRP A 17 -4.56 0.37 -25.69
C TRP A 17 -5.26 1.63 -25.15
N PHE A 18 -6.58 1.57 -24.96
CA PHE A 18 -7.32 2.71 -24.38
C PHE A 18 -6.91 3.00 -22.95
N SER A 19 -6.64 1.97 -22.14
CA SER A 19 -6.15 2.10 -20.77
C SER A 19 -4.79 2.78 -20.71
N ALA A 20 -3.81 2.31 -21.49
CA ALA A 20 -2.47 2.89 -21.57
C ALA A 20 -2.51 4.34 -22.07
N GLN A 21 -3.36 4.62 -23.06
CA GLN A 21 -3.51 5.95 -23.59
C GLN A 21 -4.16 6.91 -22.58
N MET A 22 -5.11 6.42 -21.78
CA MET A 22 -5.68 7.18 -20.67
C MET A 22 -4.64 7.49 -19.60
N ASP A 23 -3.85 6.50 -19.16
CA ASP A 23 -2.76 6.69 -18.20
C ASP A 23 -1.73 7.71 -18.68
N GLU A 24 -1.33 7.65 -19.95
CA GLU A 24 -0.38 8.63 -20.52
C GLU A 24 -0.92 10.07 -20.47
N MET A 25 -2.22 10.23 -20.72
CA MET A 25 -2.88 11.53 -20.63
C MET A 25 -2.96 12.02 -19.19
N THR A 26 -3.25 11.15 -18.22
CA THR A 26 -3.46 11.50 -16.82
C THR A 26 -2.18 11.56 -15.98
N ARG A 27 -1.06 11.04 -16.50
CA ARG A 27 0.23 11.03 -15.82
C ARG A 27 0.68 12.43 -15.37
N LYS A 28 1.15 12.54 -14.13
CA LYS A 28 1.67 13.79 -13.53
C LYS A 28 2.76 14.41 -14.42
N GLY A 29 2.59 15.69 -14.79
CA GLY A 29 3.53 16.41 -15.66
C GLY A 29 3.38 16.14 -17.16
N SER A 30 2.40 15.33 -17.58
CA SER A 30 2.08 15.13 -19.00
C SER A 30 1.56 16.43 -19.62
N THR A 31 2.21 16.90 -20.69
CA THR A 31 1.69 18.04 -21.47
C THR A 31 0.52 17.63 -22.37
N ASN A 32 0.23 16.32 -22.45
CA ASN A 32 -0.82 15.74 -23.26
C ASN A 32 -2.16 15.73 -22.54
N PHE A 33 -2.16 15.79 -21.20
CA PHE A 33 -3.34 16.24 -20.48
C PHE A 33 -3.74 17.58 -21.10
N MET A 34 -4.98 17.69 -21.58
CA MET A 34 -5.57 18.94 -22.10
C MET A 34 -5.30 19.32 -23.57
N LYS A 35 -4.47 18.63 -24.36
CA LYS A 35 -4.16 19.06 -25.75
C LYS A 35 -5.08 18.46 -26.81
N THR A 36 -5.18 17.13 -26.89
CA THR A 36 -5.96 16.44 -27.93
C THR A 36 -6.36 15.04 -27.47
N LEU A 37 -7.58 14.61 -27.80
CA LEU A 37 -7.94 13.20 -27.68
C LEU A 37 -7.04 12.39 -28.62
N PRO A 38 -6.54 11.22 -28.18
CA PRO A 38 -5.72 10.34 -29.02
C PRO A 38 -6.52 9.92 -30.25
N GLN A 39 -5.90 10.02 -31.43
CA GLN A 39 -6.50 9.41 -32.62
C GLN A 39 -6.26 7.91 -32.54
N VAL A 40 -7.33 7.13 -32.66
CA VAL A 40 -7.26 5.66 -32.65
C VAL A 40 -6.33 5.21 -33.78
N SER A 41 -5.30 4.43 -33.44
CA SER A 41 -4.38 3.88 -34.45
C SER A 41 -5.14 3.04 -35.46
N LYS A 42 -4.68 3.01 -36.72
CA LYS A 42 -5.30 2.20 -37.79
C LYS A 42 -5.37 0.70 -37.42
N GLU A 43 -4.42 0.24 -36.62
CA GLU A 43 -4.34 -1.14 -36.12
C GLU A 43 -5.47 -1.46 -35.14
N ILE A 44 -5.76 -0.54 -34.22
CA ILE A 44 -6.85 -0.67 -33.24
C ILE A 44 -8.20 -0.48 -33.93
N HIS A 45 -8.27 0.44 -34.89
CA HIS A 45 -9.49 0.67 -35.67
C HIS A 45 -9.90 -0.57 -36.48
N ALA A 46 -8.94 -1.33 -37.03
CA ALA A 46 -9.22 -2.57 -37.75
C ALA A 46 -9.82 -3.68 -36.88
N LYS A 47 -9.65 -3.60 -35.56
CA LYS A 47 -10.22 -4.54 -34.56
C LYS A 47 -11.55 -4.07 -34.00
N ILE A 48 -11.91 -2.81 -34.24
CA ILE A 48 -13.21 -2.27 -33.85
C ILE A 48 -14.14 -2.44 -35.04
N LYS A 49 -15.36 -2.91 -34.82
CA LYS A 49 -16.38 -2.89 -35.87
C LYS A 49 -16.75 -1.44 -36.17
N ASP A 50 -16.65 -1.02 -37.43
CA ASP A 50 -16.98 0.35 -37.85
C ASP A 50 -18.41 0.78 -37.46
N GLU A 51 -19.35 -0.18 -37.38
CA GLU A 51 -20.74 0.07 -36.94
C GLU A 51 -20.88 0.39 -35.45
N GLU A 52 -19.91 -0.04 -34.64
CA GLU A 52 -19.87 0.21 -33.20
C GLU A 52 -19.05 1.48 -32.90
N TYR A 53 -18.08 1.85 -33.75
CA TYR A 53 -17.23 3.02 -33.53
C TYR A 53 -18.03 4.33 -33.54
N ASN A 54 -17.90 5.13 -32.46
CA ASN A 54 -18.59 6.40 -32.30
C ASN A 54 -20.12 6.30 -32.47
N ASN A 55 -20.70 5.14 -32.17
CA ASN A 55 -22.14 4.95 -32.13
C ASN A 55 -22.68 5.24 -30.71
N LYS A 56 -23.99 5.42 -30.58
CA LYS A 56 -24.65 5.73 -29.31
C LYS A 56 -24.59 4.52 -28.38
N SER A 57 -23.96 4.67 -27.22
CA SER A 57 -23.93 3.60 -26.21
C SER A 57 -25.19 3.56 -25.34
N ASN A 58 -26.01 4.63 -25.36
CA ASN A 58 -27.13 4.83 -24.44
C ASN A 58 -26.74 4.83 -22.95
N VAL A 59 -25.45 5.01 -22.66
CA VAL A 59 -24.90 5.17 -21.31
C VAL A 59 -24.69 6.65 -21.04
N TYR A 60 -25.23 7.13 -19.93
CA TYR A 60 -25.19 8.54 -19.56
C TYR A 60 -24.27 8.75 -18.36
N LEU A 61 -23.41 9.75 -18.46
CA LEU A 61 -22.60 10.26 -17.37
C LEU A 61 -23.33 11.43 -16.70
N LYS A 62 -23.58 11.32 -15.41
CA LYS A 62 -24.17 12.37 -14.60
C LYS A 62 -23.23 12.75 -13.47
N LEU A 63 -22.61 13.92 -13.59
CA LEU A 63 -21.77 14.50 -12.56
C LEU A 63 -22.62 15.46 -11.71
N THR A 64 -22.74 15.15 -10.43
CA THR A 64 -23.56 15.91 -9.48
C THR A 64 -22.76 16.38 -8.28
N VAL A 65 -23.23 17.48 -7.69
CA VAL A 65 -22.73 18.01 -6.42
C VAL A 65 -23.92 18.01 -5.46
N PRO A 66 -23.75 17.62 -4.18
CA PRO A 66 -24.82 17.64 -3.20
C PRO A 66 -25.55 18.98 -3.19
N LYS A 67 -26.89 18.93 -3.20
CA LYS A 67 -27.78 20.10 -3.13
C LYS A 67 -27.65 21.06 -4.33
N ARG A 68 -27.09 20.63 -5.46
CA ARG A 68 -26.98 21.40 -6.70
C ARG A 68 -27.47 20.59 -7.90
N PRO A 69 -27.92 21.25 -8.99
CA PRO A 69 -28.21 20.54 -10.24
C PRO A 69 -26.95 19.87 -10.80
N ALA A 70 -27.14 18.88 -11.67
CA ALA A 70 -26.04 18.17 -12.30
C ALA A 70 -25.11 19.16 -13.04
N LEU A 71 -23.80 19.09 -12.75
CA LEU A 71 -22.78 19.88 -13.42
C LEU A 71 -22.61 19.45 -14.88
N ARG A 72 -22.76 18.15 -15.14
CA ARG A 72 -22.67 17.57 -16.47
C ARG A 72 -23.63 16.40 -16.57
N HIS A 73 -24.38 16.36 -17.66
CA HIS A 73 -25.17 15.20 -18.07
C HIS A 73 -24.93 15.01 -19.57
N GLN A 74 -24.21 13.95 -19.95
CA GLN A 74 -23.93 13.67 -21.35
C GLN A 74 -23.89 12.17 -21.61
N MET A 75 -24.29 11.77 -22.82
CA MET A 75 -24.23 10.38 -23.27
C MET A 75 -22.82 10.07 -23.76
N PHE A 76 -22.33 8.86 -23.49
CA PHE A 76 -21.11 8.34 -24.09
C PHE A 76 -21.35 7.90 -25.52
N MET A 77 -20.33 8.08 -26.35
CA MET A 77 -20.23 7.39 -27.63
C MET A 77 -19.22 6.26 -27.45
N TRP A 78 -19.44 5.13 -28.13
CA TRP A 78 -18.51 4.01 -28.06
C TRP A 78 -17.12 4.39 -28.55
N TYR A 79 -16.10 3.91 -27.85
CA TYR A 79 -14.68 4.16 -28.18
C TYR A 79 -14.29 5.65 -28.19
N ALA A 80 -15.14 6.52 -27.65
CA ALA A 80 -14.92 7.96 -27.61
C ALA A 80 -14.62 8.41 -26.16
N PRO A 81 -13.37 8.75 -25.85
CA PRO A 81 -13.01 9.25 -24.53
C PRO A 81 -13.65 10.62 -24.27
N VAL A 82 -14.14 10.79 -23.05
CA VAL A 82 -14.79 11.98 -22.54
C VAL A 82 -13.93 12.56 -21.42
N VAL A 83 -13.50 13.80 -21.60
CA VAL A 83 -12.68 14.51 -20.62
C VAL A 83 -13.52 15.55 -19.89
N ILE A 84 -13.58 15.45 -18.56
CA ILE A 84 -14.18 16.47 -17.71
C ILE A 84 -13.09 17.16 -16.89
N MET A 85 -13.10 18.49 -16.97
CA MET A 85 -12.11 19.38 -16.39
C MET A 85 -12.73 20.33 -15.38
N ASN A 86 -11.87 20.89 -14.53
CA ASN A 86 -12.21 22.02 -13.66
C ASN A 86 -13.48 21.77 -12.82
N VAL A 87 -13.72 20.52 -12.42
CA VAL A 87 -14.94 20.12 -11.69
C VAL A 87 -15.12 20.95 -10.41
N VAL A 88 -14.01 21.22 -9.72
CA VAL A 88 -13.99 22.06 -8.52
C VAL A 88 -14.38 23.50 -8.82
N LYS A 89 -13.74 24.14 -9.83
CA LYS A 89 -14.08 25.51 -10.26
C LYS A 89 -15.53 25.59 -10.75
N ALA A 90 -15.99 24.59 -11.50
CA ALA A 90 -17.35 24.52 -12.02
C ALA A 90 -18.39 24.42 -10.88
N SER A 91 -18.07 23.68 -9.81
CA SER A 91 -18.90 23.59 -8.61
C SER A 91 -18.94 24.88 -7.79
N GLN A 92 -17.82 25.60 -7.73
CA GLN A 92 -17.70 26.87 -7.02
C GLN A 92 -18.35 28.05 -7.76
N ARG A 93 -18.64 27.93 -9.07
CA ARG A 93 -19.36 28.96 -9.81
C ARG A 93 -20.71 29.24 -9.15
N GLY A 94 -20.92 30.48 -8.71
CA GLY A 94 -22.14 30.91 -8.01
C GLY A 94 -22.21 30.51 -6.53
N GLN A 95 -21.10 30.10 -5.89
CA GLN A 95 -21.02 30.06 -4.43
C GLN A 95 -20.76 31.46 -3.86
N LYS A 96 -21.33 31.76 -2.68
CA LYS A 96 -20.96 32.95 -1.91
C LYS A 96 -19.49 32.79 -1.48
N LYS A 97 -18.72 33.89 -1.43
CA LYS A 97 -17.28 33.91 -1.09
C LYS A 97 -16.90 33.20 0.23
N ASN A 98 -17.87 32.93 1.11
CA ASN A 98 -17.66 32.28 2.42
C ASN A 98 -18.31 30.89 2.53
N ALA A 99 -18.78 30.29 1.43
CA ALA A 99 -19.34 28.94 1.47
C ALA A 99 -18.20 27.90 1.57
N PRO A 100 -18.34 26.87 2.42
CA PRO A 100 -17.35 25.79 2.47
C PRO A 100 -17.24 25.11 1.09
N PRO A 101 -16.03 24.70 0.68
CA PRO A 101 -15.83 24.01 -0.59
C PRO A 101 -16.75 22.80 -0.68
N ALA A 102 -17.24 22.51 -1.89
CA ALA A 102 -18.10 21.36 -2.11
C ALA A 102 -17.34 20.07 -1.75
N GLY A 103 -17.66 19.49 -0.59
CA GLY A 103 -16.92 18.40 0.02
C GLY A 103 -17.12 17.02 -0.60
N ALA A 104 -18.01 16.88 -1.60
CA ALA A 104 -18.19 15.62 -2.32
C ALA A 104 -18.72 15.86 -3.73
N TYR A 105 -18.21 15.08 -4.68
CA TYR A 105 -18.71 14.97 -6.05
C TYR A 105 -19.21 13.56 -6.25
N SER A 106 -20.38 13.40 -6.87
CA SER A 106 -20.92 12.09 -7.23
C SER A 106 -20.95 11.96 -8.74
N VAL A 107 -20.32 10.89 -9.24
CA VAL A 107 -20.34 10.50 -10.64
C VAL A 107 -21.26 9.29 -10.75
N CYS A 108 -22.36 9.42 -11.50
CA CYS A 108 -23.28 8.33 -11.76
C CYS A 108 -23.25 7.96 -13.24
N PHE A 109 -23.30 6.65 -13.50
CA PHE A 109 -23.43 6.09 -14.83
C PHE A 109 -24.81 5.46 -14.96
N GLU A 110 -25.65 5.98 -15.85
CA GLU A 110 -27.00 5.49 -16.10
C GLU A 110 -27.02 4.75 -17.44
N ASN A 111 -27.11 3.42 -17.42
CA ASN A 111 -27.32 2.63 -18.63
C ASN A 111 -28.82 2.53 -18.91
N LYS A 112 -29.30 3.14 -20.00
CA LYS A 112 -30.71 3.06 -20.41
C LYS A 112 -31.04 1.82 -21.24
N ASN A 113 -30.04 1.03 -21.59
CA ASN A 113 -30.21 -0.19 -22.37
C ASN A 113 -29.87 -1.41 -21.52
N SER A 114 -30.89 -2.10 -21.01
CA SER A 114 -30.70 -3.25 -20.11
C SER A 114 -30.21 -4.52 -20.80
N SER A 115 -30.13 -4.55 -22.14
CA SER A 115 -29.73 -5.72 -22.92
C SER A 115 -28.28 -5.70 -23.38
N THR A 116 -27.52 -4.65 -23.07
CA THR A 116 -26.12 -4.51 -23.49
C THR A 116 -25.29 -4.18 -22.27
N ASP A 117 -24.43 -5.14 -21.92
CA ASP A 117 -23.43 -4.96 -20.88
C ASP A 117 -22.32 -4.04 -21.38
N VAL A 118 -21.88 -3.18 -20.46
CA VAL A 118 -20.98 -2.06 -20.77
C VAL A 118 -19.83 -2.07 -19.79
N ARG A 119 -18.61 -1.96 -20.32
CA ARG A 119 -17.41 -1.71 -19.54
C ARG A 119 -17.08 -0.21 -19.58
N ILE A 120 -16.82 0.36 -18.40
CA ILE A 120 -16.46 1.78 -18.28
C ILE A 120 -15.07 1.87 -17.68
N LEU A 121 -14.12 2.40 -18.44
CA LEU A 121 -12.80 2.73 -17.93
C LEU A 121 -12.78 4.21 -17.55
N PHE A 122 -12.20 4.52 -16.41
CA PHE A 122 -12.09 5.90 -15.93
C PHE A 122 -10.77 6.14 -15.19
N ASP A 123 -10.26 7.35 -15.33
CA ASP A 123 -9.11 7.80 -14.58
C ASP A 123 -9.28 9.25 -14.10
N VAL A 124 -8.92 9.50 -12.85
CA VAL A 124 -9.23 10.72 -12.10
C VAL A 124 -7.95 11.33 -11.53
N VAL A 125 -7.50 12.39 -12.20
CA VAL A 125 -6.42 13.24 -11.69
C VAL A 125 -6.97 14.37 -10.86
N MET A 126 -6.46 14.52 -9.64
CA MET A 126 -6.67 15.70 -8.79
C MET A 126 -5.46 16.60 -8.92
N MET A 127 -5.67 17.79 -9.51
CA MET A 127 -4.65 18.84 -9.59
C MET A 127 -5.01 19.92 -8.57
N SER A 128 -4.11 20.23 -7.62
CA SER A 128 -4.27 21.44 -6.81
C SER A 128 -3.71 22.62 -7.60
N ASP A 129 -4.48 23.70 -7.69
CA ASP A 129 -4.01 24.97 -8.24
C ASP A 129 -3.08 25.72 -7.26
N GLU A 130 -3.01 25.27 -6.00
CA GLU A 130 -1.99 25.71 -5.05
C GLU A 130 -0.69 24.94 -5.34
N GLY A 131 0.29 25.69 -5.83
CA GLY A 131 1.48 25.18 -6.50
C GLY A 131 2.44 24.39 -5.62
N GLN A 132 3.25 23.58 -6.32
CA GLN A 132 4.69 23.29 -6.15
C GLN A 132 5.30 23.03 -4.76
N ASP A 133 4.55 22.94 -3.66
CA ASP A 133 5.07 22.47 -2.37
C ASP A 133 4.51 21.07 -2.07
N GLU A 134 5.33 20.07 -2.34
CA GLU A 134 5.07 18.66 -1.96
C GLU A 134 4.87 18.50 -0.42
N GLU A 135 5.24 19.51 0.37
CA GLU A 135 5.12 19.51 1.82
C GLU A 135 3.71 19.88 2.33
N LEU A 136 2.94 20.70 1.60
CA LEU A 136 1.61 21.15 2.04
C LEU A 136 0.49 20.21 1.57
N GLN A 137 0.63 19.56 0.42
CA GLN A 137 -0.32 18.52 -0.04
C GLN A 137 -0.38 17.34 0.93
N ASN A 138 0.74 16.98 1.53
CA ASN A 138 0.81 15.99 2.61
C ASN A 138 0.03 16.40 3.87
N LYS A 139 -0.21 17.70 4.10
CA LYS A 139 -0.99 18.21 5.24
C LYS A 139 -2.48 18.32 4.94
N ILE A 140 -2.88 18.63 3.70
CA ILE A 140 -4.29 18.80 3.31
C ILE A 140 -4.96 17.45 3.02
N ILE A 141 -4.27 16.51 2.36
CA ILE A 141 -4.76 15.14 2.13
C ILE A 141 -4.94 14.39 3.47
N LYS A 142 -4.12 14.70 4.48
CA LYS A 142 -4.24 14.14 5.83
C LYS A 142 -5.46 14.64 6.62
N LYS A 143 -6.06 15.79 6.28
CA LYS A 143 -7.02 16.43 7.21
C LYS A 143 -8.50 16.26 6.87
N GLU A 144 -8.90 16.06 5.62
CA GLU A 144 -10.32 16.18 5.26
C GLU A 144 -11.01 14.93 4.69
N HIS A 145 -10.27 13.92 4.19
CA HIS A 145 -10.89 12.73 3.59
C HIS A 145 -10.35 11.37 4.08
N LEU A 146 -9.44 11.39 5.06
CA LEU A 146 -8.83 10.19 5.62
C LEU A 146 -9.32 9.83 7.02
N THR A 147 -10.29 10.53 7.60
CA THR A 147 -10.67 10.37 9.01
C THR A 147 -10.90 8.91 9.46
N PRO A 148 -11.64 8.04 8.74
CA PRO A 148 -11.80 6.64 9.17
C PRO A 148 -10.59 5.75 8.84
N LEU A 149 -9.80 6.09 7.81
CA LEU A 149 -8.61 5.31 7.45
C LEU A 149 -7.44 5.65 8.39
N GLU A 150 -7.27 6.93 8.71
CA GLU A 150 -6.30 7.45 9.67
C GLU A 150 -6.56 6.90 11.07
N THR A 151 -7.82 6.78 11.52
CA THR A 151 -8.12 6.15 12.82
C THR A 151 -7.70 4.68 12.85
N ASN A 152 -8.00 3.91 11.79
CA ASN A 152 -7.60 2.51 11.71
C ASN A 152 -6.09 2.33 11.62
N PHE A 153 -5.40 3.19 10.86
CA PHE A 153 -3.93 3.20 10.81
C PHE A 153 -3.31 3.63 12.13
N GLN A 154 -3.88 4.61 12.82
CA GLN A 154 -3.38 5.08 14.11
C GLN A 154 -3.56 4.02 15.19
N ASP A 155 -4.66 3.26 15.18
CA ASP A 155 -4.86 2.09 16.03
C ASP A 155 -3.89 0.95 15.71
N GLY A 156 -3.59 0.72 14.42
CA GLY A 156 -2.53 -0.20 13.99
C GLY A 156 -1.15 0.21 14.50
N ILE A 157 -0.79 1.49 14.38
CA ILE A 157 0.48 2.05 14.88
C ILE A 157 0.57 1.94 16.41
N LYS A 158 -0.52 2.20 17.12
CA LYS A 158 -0.60 2.07 18.58
C LYS A 158 -0.41 0.62 19.03
N SER A 159 -1.02 -0.33 18.32
CA SER A 159 -0.87 -1.76 18.58
C SER A 159 0.57 -2.22 18.32
N ALA A 160 1.16 -1.82 17.19
CA ALA A 160 2.55 -2.14 16.86
C ALA A 160 3.54 -1.56 17.88
N ASN A 161 3.36 -0.31 18.32
CA ASN A 161 4.20 0.29 19.36
C ASN A 161 4.11 -0.43 20.70
N THR A 162 2.93 -0.95 21.04
CA THR A 162 2.73 -1.75 22.25
C THR A 162 3.55 -3.04 22.18
N ILE A 163 3.47 -3.76 21.05
CA ILE A 163 4.26 -4.98 20.81
C ILE A 163 5.76 -4.69 20.85
N LEU A 164 6.21 -3.60 20.22
CA LEU A 164 7.63 -3.22 20.23
C LEU A 164 8.15 -2.90 21.63
N ASN A 165 7.33 -2.28 22.48
CA ASN A 165 7.67 -2.05 23.87
C ASN A 165 7.77 -3.36 24.67
N GLU A 166 6.88 -4.31 24.42
CA GLU A 166 6.94 -5.64 25.04
C GLU A 166 8.18 -6.43 24.56
N MET A 167 8.53 -6.36 23.28
CA MET A 167 9.76 -6.96 22.75
C MET A 167 11.01 -6.38 23.40
N LYS A 168 11.08 -5.05 23.55
CA LYS A 168 12.19 -4.38 24.27
C LYS A 168 12.24 -4.79 25.75
N TYR A 169 11.09 -5.00 26.38
CA TYR A 169 11.04 -5.51 27.75
C TYR A 169 11.57 -6.94 27.84
N MET A 170 11.20 -7.82 26.90
CA MET A 170 11.70 -9.18 26.79
C MET A 170 13.20 -9.22 26.53
N GLU A 171 13.73 -8.37 25.67
CA GLU A 171 15.17 -8.23 25.38
C GLU A 171 15.97 -7.83 26.65
N ARG A 172 15.49 -6.84 27.42
CA ARG A 172 16.11 -6.45 28.70
C ARG A 172 16.07 -7.57 29.73
N ARG A 173 15.05 -8.43 29.68
CA ARG A 173 14.93 -9.59 30.55
C ARG A 173 15.86 -10.71 30.11
N GLU A 174 15.99 -10.96 28.81
CA GLU A 174 16.93 -11.92 28.22
C GLU A 174 18.37 -11.54 28.54
N ALA A 175 18.75 -10.27 28.38
CA ALA A 175 20.08 -9.76 28.72
C ALA A 175 20.44 -10.05 30.20
N ARG A 176 19.49 -9.88 31.12
CA ARG A 176 19.69 -10.25 32.54
C ARG A 176 19.80 -11.76 32.76
N MET A 177 19.02 -12.57 32.05
CA MET A 177 19.12 -14.03 32.15
C MET A 177 20.44 -14.56 31.57
N ARG A 178 20.97 -13.94 30.50
CA ARG A 178 22.25 -14.33 29.88
C ARG A 178 23.42 -14.19 30.85
N HIS A 179 23.50 -13.09 31.61
CA HIS A 179 24.52 -12.90 32.63
C HIS A 179 24.43 -13.90 33.80
N THR A 180 23.22 -14.35 34.12
CA THR A 180 23.01 -15.37 35.17
C THR A 180 23.41 -16.76 34.68
N ALA A 181 23.13 -17.08 33.41
CA ALA A 181 23.56 -18.33 32.79
C ALA A 181 25.08 -18.40 32.64
N GLU A 182 25.72 -17.30 32.23
CA GLU A 182 27.17 -17.23 32.06
C GLU A 182 27.92 -17.38 33.39
N SER A 183 27.46 -16.68 34.45
CA SER A 183 28.07 -16.77 35.79
C SER A 183 27.83 -18.10 36.49
N THR A 184 26.71 -18.79 36.21
CA THR A 184 26.46 -20.16 36.70
C THR A 184 27.36 -21.17 35.99
N ASN A 185 27.48 -21.07 34.66
CA ASN A 185 28.30 -21.98 33.88
C ASN A 185 29.80 -21.81 34.18
N ALA A 186 30.27 -20.61 34.50
CA ALA A 186 31.64 -20.38 34.98
C ALA A 186 31.93 -21.08 36.32
N LYS A 187 31.01 -20.98 37.28
CA LYS A 187 31.17 -21.63 38.61
C LYS A 187 31.14 -23.15 38.50
N ILE A 188 30.24 -23.71 37.69
CA ILE A 188 30.16 -25.16 37.45
C ILE A 188 31.45 -25.68 36.80
N ARG A 189 31.98 -24.95 35.80
CA ARG A 189 33.26 -25.30 35.17
C ARG A 189 34.41 -25.33 36.18
N LEU A 190 34.47 -24.37 37.10
CA LEU A 190 35.49 -24.35 38.16
C LEU A 190 35.40 -25.57 39.09
N PHE A 191 34.19 -25.93 39.53
CA PHE A 191 33.99 -27.14 40.35
C PHE A 191 34.40 -28.42 39.61
N SER A 192 34.14 -28.50 38.31
CA SER A 192 34.60 -29.62 37.47
C SER A 192 36.13 -29.75 37.47
N TYR A 193 36.87 -28.64 37.31
CA TYR A 193 38.33 -28.67 37.35
C TYR A 193 38.88 -29.08 38.72
N ILE A 194 38.30 -28.56 39.81
CA ILE A 194 38.70 -28.95 41.17
C ILE A 194 38.52 -30.45 41.39
N SER A 195 37.38 -31.01 40.96
CA SER A 195 37.10 -32.45 41.07
C SER A 195 38.15 -33.31 40.37
N VAL A 196 38.55 -32.94 39.14
CA VAL A 196 39.59 -33.65 38.39
C VAL A 196 40.95 -33.60 39.12
N ILE A 197 41.33 -32.44 39.65
CA ILE A 197 42.59 -32.27 40.41
C ILE A 197 42.59 -33.17 41.66
N VAL A 198 41.47 -33.22 42.39
CA VAL A 198 41.33 -34.07 43.58
C VAL A 198 41.48 -35.55 43.22
N LEU A 199 40.84 -36.02 42.14
CA LEU A 199 40.97 -37.41 41.69
C LEU A 199 42.41 -37.77 41.30
N LEU A 200 43.13 -36.87 40.63
CA LEU A 200 44.56 -37.05 40.33
C LEU A 200 45.41 -37.09 41.61
N GLY A 201 45.11 -36.25 42.60
CA GLY A 201 45.77 -36.27 43.90
C GLY A 201 45.56 -37.58 44.65
N VAL A 202 44.31 -38.06 44.71
CA VAL A 202 43.95 -39.32 45.36
C VAL A 202 44.61 -40.50 44.66
N THR A 203 44.60 -40.57 43.33
CA THR A 203 45.25 -41.66 42.58
C THR A 203 46.76 -41.66 42.74
N TRP A 204 47.41 -40.49 42.80
CA TRP A 204 48.83 -40.40 43.14
C TRP A 204 49.10 -40.93 44.55
N LEU A 205 48.34 -40.46 45.54
CA LEU A 205 48.47 -40.92 46.92
C LEU A 205 48.25 -42.43 47.04
N GLN A 206 47.23 -42.97 46.37
CA GLN A 206 46.99 -44.41 46.29
C GLN A 206 48.20 -45.17 45.73
N ARG A 207 48.78 -44.69 44.61
CA ARG A 207 49.98 -45.30 44.01
C ARG A 207 51.18 -45.26 44.95
N THR A 208 51.42 -44.14 45.61
CA THR A 208 52.54 -43.98 46.55
C THR A 208 52.34 -44.82 47.81
N TYR A 209 51.12 -44.87 48.32
CA TYR A 209 50.75 -45.69 49.47
C TYR A 209 50.98 -47.17 49.18
N LEU A 210 50.54 -47.66 48.02
CA LEU A 210 50.76 -49.04 47.60
C LEU A 210 52.26 -49.36 47.48
N LYS A 211 53.06 -48.47 46.85
CA LYS A 211 54.52 -48.62 46.78
C LYS A 211 55.19 -48.66 48.17
N SER A 212 54.77 -47.78 49.08
CA SER A 212 55.34 -47.71 50.43
C SER A 212 54.94 -48.94 51.26
N TYR A 213 53.69 -49.41 51.11
CA TYR A 213 53.20 -50.62 51.76
C TYR A 213 53.99 -51.86 51.32
N PHE A 214 54.26 -52.03 50.01
CA PHE A 214 55.08 -53.14 49.51
C PHE A 214 56.55 -53.05 49.95
N LYS A 215 57.13 -51.84 50.01
CA LYS A 215 58.50 -51.65 50.55
C LYS A 215 58.59 -51.99 52.04
N LYS A 216 57.60 -51.59 52.85
CA LYS A 216 57.59 -51.85 54.29
C LYS A 216 57.33 -53.32 54.62
N LYS A 217 56.54 -54.03 53.81
CA LYS A 217 56.26 -55.45 54.01
C LYS A 217 57.26 -56.41 53.34
N LYS A 218 58.33 -55.93 52.69
CA LYS A 218 59.38 -56.74 52.03
C LYS A 218 58.79 -57.91 51.20
N LEU A 219 57.87 -57.59 50.29
CA LEU A 219 57.28 -58.55 49.35
C LEU A 219 57.91 -58.49 47.94
N MET A 220 59.13 -57.93 47.84
CA MET A 220 60.13 -58.20 46.82
C MET A 220 61.48 -58.29 47.51
#